data_AF-A0A7C3MM71-F1
#
_entry.id   AF-A0A7C3MM71-F1
#
_cell.length_a   1.000
_cell.length_b   1.000
_cell.length_c   1.000
_cell.angle_alpha   90.00
_cell.angle_beta   90.00
_cell.angle_gamma   90.00
#
_symmetry.space_group_name_H-M   'P 1'
#
loop_
_entity.id
_entity.type
_entity.pdbx_description
1 polymer ?
#
loop_
_entity_poly.entity_id
_entity_poly.type
_entity_poly.pdbx_seq_one_letter_code
_entity_poly.pdbx_strand_id
1 'polypeptide(L)' 'MARAGRFSLYLITDRKLVRGGDLAGVLAEALAAAREGSPEIGVAVQLREKDLTGRELCALGREVRALCAR' A
#
# COMPACT_ATOMS: atom_id res chain seq x y z
N MET A 1 -14.14 16.00 3.03
CA MET A 1 -13.12 16.09 1.97
C MET A 1 -11.79 15.64 2.56
N ALA A 2 -11.11 14.66 1.97
CA ALA A 2 -9.80 14.22 2.48
C ALA A 2 -8.78 15.35 2.23
N ARG A 3 -8.06 15.76 3.27
CA ARG A 3 -6.97 16.74 3.15
C ARG A 3 -5.93 16.16 2.20
N ALA A 4 -5.51 16.90 1.17
CA ALA A 4 -4.41 16.50 0.30
C ALA A 4 -3.16 16.37 1.19
N GLY A 5 -2.87 15.12 1.60
CA GLY A 5 -1.64 14.82 2.32
C GLY A 5 -0.47 15.20 1.44
N ARG A 6 0.55 15.82 2.04
CA ARG A 6 1.79 16.07 1.32
C ARG A 6 2.53 14.74 1.25
N PHE A 7 2.32 14.00 0.16
CA PHE A 7 2.98 12.72 -0.08
C PHE A 7 4.39 12.97 -0.61
N SER A 8 5.39 12.39 0.04
CA SER A 8 6.80 12.45 -0.34
C SER A 8 7.28 11.16 -1.02
N LEU A 9 6.58 10.04 -0.77
CA LEU A 9 6.84 8.75 -1.39
C LEU A 9 5.55 8.23 -2.04
N TYR A 10 5.66 7.75 -3.26
CA TYR A 10 4.54 7.13 -3.98
C TYR A 10 4.89 5.69 -4.36
N LEU A 11 4.14 4.74 -3.81
CA LEU A 11 4.30 3.31 -4.05
C LEU A 11 3.22 2.81 -4.99
N ILE A 12 3.61 2.08 -6.04
CA ILE A 12 2.69 1.40 -6.95
C ILE A 12 2.92 -0.10 -6.80
N THR A 13 1.87 -0.85 -6.49
CA THR A 13 2.00 -2.29 -6.24
C THR A 13 2.05 -3.10 -7.53
N ASP A 14 2.74 -4.24 -7.49
CA ASP A 14 2.55 -5.32 -8.46
C ASP A 14 2.66 -6.66 -7.72
N ARG A 15 1.54 -7.36 -7.56
CA ARG A 15 1.46 -8.61 -6.79
C ARG A 15 2.33 -9.72 -7.41
N LYS A 16 2.55 -9.71 -8.72
CA LYS A 16 3.36 -10.72 -9.41
C LYS A 16 4.86 -10.54 -9.15
N LEU A 17 5.29 -9.38 -8.69
CA LEU A 17 6.70 -9.09 -8.36
C LEU A 17 7.05 -9.38 -6.89
N VAL A 18 6.06 -9.73 -6.07
CA VAL A 18 6.29 -10.15 -4.68
C VAL A 18 7.01 -11.49 -4.69
N ARG A 19 8.27 -11.51 -4.25
CA ARG A 19 9.14 -12.71 -4.25
C ARG A 19 8.94 -13.64 -3.05
N GLY A 20 8.15 -13.22 -2.05
CA GLY A 20 7.83 -14.01 -0.86
C GLY A 20 6.74 -13.31 -0.03
N GLY A 21 5.94 -14.10 0.69
CA GLY A 21 4.77 -13.61 1.43
C GLY A 21 3.63 -13.18 0.51
N ASP A 22 2.73 -12.36 1.04
CA ASP A 22 1.66 -11.71 0.28
C ASP A 22 1.94 -10.21 0.10
N LEU A 23 1.15 -9.57 -0.76
CA LEU A 23 1.32 -8.14 -1.04
C LEU A 23 1.09 -7.28 0.21
N ALA A 24 0.20 -7.68 1.11
CA ALA A 24 -0.16 -6.92 2.30
C ALA A 24 1.01 -6.89 3.30
N GLY A 25 1.67 -8.02 3.53
CA GLY A 25 2.85 -8.14 4.37
C GLY A 25 4.02 -7.30 3.84
N VAL A 26 4.33 -7.44 2.54
CA VAL A 26 5.40 -6.64 1.91
C VAL A 26 5.10 -5.14 2.00
N LEU A 27 3.83 -4.75 1.80
CA LEU A 27 3.44 -3.35 1.92
C LEU A 27 3.53 -2.85 3.37
N ALA A 28 3.16 -3.68 4.35
CA ALA A 28 3.27 -3.33 5.76
C ALA A 28 4.73 -3.08 6.17
N GLU A 29 5.65 -3.94 5.74
CA GLU A 29 7.09 -3.77 5.94
C GLU A 29 7.62 -2.49 5.27
N ALA A 30 7.24 -2.24 4.02
CA ALA A 30 7.64 -1.04 3.29
C ALA A 30 7.15 0.26 3.97
N LEU A 31 5.90 0.28 4.46
CA LEU A 31 5.34 1.42 5.18
C LEU A 31 6.02 1.63 6.53
N ALA A 32 6.33 0.56 7.26
CA ALA A 32 7.05 0.62 8.53
C ALA A 32 8.46 1.21 8.33
N ALA A 33 9.21 0.67 7.37
CA ALA A 33 10.57 1.14 7.05
C ALA A 33 10.59 2.61 6.61
N ALA A 34 9.60 3.06 5.82
CA ALA A 34 9.48 4.46 5.42
C ALA A 34 9.31 5.39 6.64
N ARG A 35 8.46 5.00 7.60
CA ARG A 35 8.19 5.77 8.83
C ARG A 35 9.36 5.75 9.79
N GLU A 36 10.08 4.64 9.90
CA GLU A 36 11.30 4.56 10.68
C GLU A 36 12.38 5.51 10.14
N GLY A 37 12.53 5.59 8.82
CA GLY A 37 13.48 6.52 8.18
C GLY A 37 13.04 7.99 8.25
N SER A 38 11.74 8.27 8.24
CA SER A 38 11.20 9.62 8.35
C SER A 38 9.76 9.59 8.93
N PRO A 39 9.59 9.84 10.24
CA PRO A 39 8.29 9.67 10.91
C PRO A 39 7.13 10.50 10.34
N GLU A 40 7.44 11.65 9.74
CA GLU A 40 6.48 12.58 9.15
C GLU A 40 6.26 12.34 7.64
N ILE A 41 6.82 11.25 7.07
CA ILE A 41 6.71 10.99 5.63
C ILE A 41 5.27 10.67 5.23
N GLY A 42 4.73 11.46 4.30
CA GLY A 42 3.50 11.09 3.63
C GLY A 42 3.78 10.01 2.58
N VAL A 43 3.16 8.84 2.71
CA VAL A 43 3.23 7.77 1.69
C VAL A 43 1.89 7.60 0.99
N ALA A 44 1.88 7.73 -0.33
CA ALA A 44 0.73 7.37 -1.15
C ALA A 44 0.92 5.94 -1.68
N VAL A 45 -0.16 5.15 -1.69
CA VAL A 45 -0.15 3.78 -2.23
C VAL A 45 -1.20 3.66 -3.33
N GLN A 46 -0.77 3.24 -4.51
CA GLN A 46 -1.65 2.80 -5.59
C GLN A 46 -1.68 1.27 -5.61
N LEU A 47 -2.83 0.69 -5.25
CA LEU A 47 -3.12 -0.71 -5.50
C LEU A 47 -3.38 -0.89 -7.00
N ARG A 48 -2.41 -1.50 -7.68
CA ARG A 48 -2.48 -1.81 -9.11
C ARG A 48 -2.48 -3.32 -9.29
N GLU A 49 -3.57 -3.81 -9.86
CA GLU A 49 -3.83 -5.24 -10.09
C GLU A 49 -4.63 -5.40 -11.38
N LYS A 50 -4.32 -6.43 -12.16
CA LYS A 50 -4.86 -6.62 -13.50
C LYS A 50 -5.58 -7.96 -13.68
N ASP A 51 -5.30 -8.91 -12.80
CA ASP A 51 -5.70 -10.30 -12.99
C ASP A 51 -6.78 -10.76 -12.00
N LEU A 52 -7.03 -9.99 -10.93
CA LEU A 52 -8.06 -10.31 -9.94
C LEU A 52 -9.47 -9.98 -10.44
N THR A 53 -10.45 -10.76 -9.98
CA THR A 53 -11.86 -10.39 -10.11
C THR A 53 -12.17 -9.14 -9.29
N GLY A 54 -13.29 -8.48 -9.59
CA GLY A 54 -13.71 -7.29 -8.84
C GLY A 54 -13.92 -7.56 -7.34
N ARG A 55 -14.36 -8.76 -6.96
CA ARG A 55 -14.56 -9.14 -5.54
C ARG A 55 -13.21 -9.27 -4.83
N GLU A 56 -12.26 -9.97 -5.43
CA GLU A 56 -10.92 -10.16 -4.88
C GLU A 56 -10.18 -8.82 -4.79
N LEU A 57 -10.27 -7.99 -5.83
CA LEU A 57 -9.71 -6.64 -5.83
C LEU A 57 -10.30 -5.77 -4.71
N CYS A 58 -11.62 -5.85 -4.49
CA CYS A 58 -12.26 -5.13 -3.39
C CYS A 58 -11.80 -5.63 -2.01
N ALA A 59 -11.62 -6.95 -1.85
CA ALA A 59 -11.12 -7.52 -0.60
C ALA A 59 -9.69 -7.02 -0.32
N LEU A 60 -8.79 -7.15 -1.30
CA LEU A 60 -7.42 -6.67 -1.21
C LEU A 60 -7.34 -5.15 -0.98
N GLY A 61 -8.20 -4.37 -1.65
CA GLY A 61 -8.27 -2.93 -1.48
C GLY A 61 -8.66 -2.50 -0.05
N ARG A 62 -9.54 -3.25 0.62
CA ARG A 62 -9.90 -2.99 2.02
C ARG A 62 -8.73 -3.27 2.97
N GLU A 63 -8.00 -4.35 2.72
CA GLU A 63 -6.80 -4.71 3.48
C GLU A 63 -5.69 -3.66 3.33
N VAL A 64 -5.36 -3.27 2.09
CA VAL A 64 -4.38 -2.22 1.79
C VAL A 64 -4.81 -0.87 2.40
N ARG A 65 -6.10 -0.54 2.36
CA ARG A 65 -6.63 0.67 3.01
C ARG A 65 -6.44 0.64 4.52
N ALA A 66 -6.64 -0.51 5.17
CA ALA A 66 -6.43 -0.65 6.60
C ALA A 66 -4.96 -0.41 6.97
N LEU A 67 -4.00 -0.88 6.16
CA LEU A 67 -2.58 -0.60 6.35
C LEU A 67 -2.25 0.88 6.23
N CYS A 68 -2.82 1.58 5.25
CA CYS A 68 -2.58 3.01 5.04
C CYS A 68 -3.19 3.93 6.11
N ALA A 69 -4.17 3.45 6.88
CA ALA A 69 -4.87 4.23 7.91
C ALA A 69 -4.17 4.22 9.29
N ARG A 70 -3.16 3.35 9.46
CA ARG A 70 -2.33 3.26 10.67
C ARG A 70 -1.28 4.36 10.68
#